data_AF-A0A3M7A3C1-F1
#
_entry.id   AF-A0A3M7A3C1-F1
#
_cell.length_a   1.000
_cell.length_b   1.000
_cell.length_c   1.000
_cell.angle_alpha   90.00
_cell.angle_beta   90.00
_cell.angle_gamma   90.00
#
_symmetry.space_group_name_H-M   'P 1'
#
loop_
_entity.id
_entity.type
_entity.pdbx_description
1 polymer ?
#
loop_
_entity_poly.entity_id
_entity_poly.type
_entity_poly.pdbx_seq_one_letter_code
_entity_poly.pdbx_strand_id
1 'polypeptide(L)'
;MSKRGAEETLDVGAESPASKKARIQDALEDELPPPPPEQDSVANGANGHATADVAGLAGASAARLAELENLEAIDQEEEAAAADDDNDEPAVRAQQRLPDQRYSDLYLDTISRKNLDFDFEKLCSVTLGNINIYACLVCGKYFAGRGPKTPAYFHALEIGHHVYIHMETKKVYVLPEGYEVKNKSLDDIKYVVDPKFSPEEVKSIDRRKPGDEEGRRESWDLWGKKYVPGFVGMNNIKANDYLNVVVQALAHVPPLRNFFLLEDFSSRPQLPQRFSTLVRKIWNPRAFKSHVSPHELIQEISLRSSKKFLLTSQADPIEFLSWFLNHLHLSLGGSKTKPQTSLIQKTFQGTLRVESQTITAHADATDRLRFEGNPDTIRSQTSPFLILTLDLPPAPLFQDGVEAKNIIPQIPLTKVLEKYNGIATQERMNTRMRYRLLSPLPPFLIMHVKRFQPNKFLGSQRNPTIVTFHPRGLDMRPFVERPEGQQEVEQEPLLYDLVANITYEGVKVRDDSVEGEAERKVWKAQVREGGATNGHSGEGHGGAPQWWEMQDLFVNRTNGELLSTKESYIMVWERRRKGSGKGGGGKSG
;
A
#
# COMPACT_ATOMS: atom_id res chain seq x y z
N MET A 1 27.16 -50.69 -46.59
CA MET A 1 28.52 -51.23 -46.76
C MET A 1 29.54 -50.15 -46.40
N SER A 2 30.66 -50.56 -45.78
CA SER A 2 32.00 -49.94 -45.63
C SER A 2 32.15 -48.41 -45.64
N LYS A 3 32.56 -47.70 -44.58
CA LYS A 3 33.93 -47.50 -44.00
C LYS A 3 35.01 -46.94 -44.95
N ARG A 4 35.60 -45.82 -44.47
CA ARG A 4 36.94 -45.20 -44.70
C ARG A 4 37.17 -44.46 -46.03
N GLY A 5 38.04 -43.44 -46.10
CA GLY A 5 39.00 -42.91 -45.13
C GLY A 5 39.64 -41.59 -45.61
N ALA A 6 40.26 -40.88 -44.67
CA ALA A 6 41.08 -39.70 -44.92
C ALA A 6 42.43 -40.09 -45.53
N GLU A 7 42.91 -39.30 -46.50
CA GLU A 7 44.30 -38.93 -46.79
C GLU A 7 44.36 -38.30 -48.19
N GLU A 8 44.54 -36.98 -48.29
CA GLU A 8 45.66 -36.38 -49.03
C GLU A 8 45.72 -34.85 -48.88
N THR A 9 46.95 -34.36 -49.01
CA THR A 9 47.55 -33.11 -48.55
C THR A 9 47.38 -31.94 -49.52
N LEU A 10 47.18 -30.72 -48.99
CA LEU A 10 47.60 -29.48 -49.64
C LEU A 10 48.15 -28.49 -48.59
N ASP A 11 49.48 -28.47 -48.48
CA ASP A 11 50.27 -27.26 -48.17
C ASP A 11 50.21 -26.40 -49.46
N VAL A 12 50.05 -25.07 -49.51
CA VAL A 12 50.93 -24.03 -48.95
C VAL A 12 50.19 -22.68 -48.91
N GLY A 13 50.43 -21.88 -47.87
CA GLY A 13 50.60 -20.42 -47.97
C GLY A 13 49.43 -19.50 -47.63
N ALA A 14 49.41 -18.98 -46.39
CA ALA A 14 49.43 -17.53 -46.06
C ALA A 14 49.00 -17.30 -44.60
N GLU A 15 49.85 -16.57 -43.87
CA GLU A 15 49.83 -16.38 -42.42
C GLU A 15 48.67 -15.48 -41.92
N SER A 16 48.08 -15.87 -40.79
CA SER A 16 47.09 -15.09 -40.02
C SER A 16 47.77 -14.07 -39.09
N PRO A 17 47.26 -12.83 -38.94
CA PRO A 17 47.73 -11.93 -37.90
C PRO A 17 46.94 -12.07 -36.59
N ALA A 18 47.69 -12.08 -35.48
CA ALA A 18 47.27 -12.38 -34.13
C ALA A 18 46.57 -11.21 -33.38
N SER A 19 45.70 -11.62 -32.44
CA SER A 19 44.97 -10.81 -31.46
C SER A 19 45.88 -10.03 -30.50
N LYS A 20 45.66 -8.71 -30.37
CA LYS A 20 46.33 -7.87 -29.35
C LYS A 20 45.55 -7.88 -28.03
N LYS A 21 46.17 -8.44 -26.99
CA LYS A 21 45.85 -8.20 -25.58
C LYS A 21 46.27 -6.77 -25.19
N ALA A 22 45.42 -6.03 -24.50
CA ALA A 22 45.77 -4.75 -23.88
C ALA A 22 46.37 -4.98 -22.48
N ARG A 23 47.51 -4.33 -22.23
CA ARG A 23 48.35 -4.41 -21.04
C ARG A 23 47.98 -3.26 -20.10
N ILE A 24 47.80 -3.59 -18.82
CA ILE A 24 47.66 -2.66 -17.70
C ILE A 24 49.04 -2.10 -17.36
N GLN A 25 49.14 -0.79 -17.16
CA GLN A 25 50.26 -0.15 -16.48
C GLN A 25 49.75 1.03 -15.64
N ASP A 26 50.11 1.02 -14.36
CA ASP A 26 49.83 2.03 -13.35
C ASP A 26 50.57 3.35 -13.66
N ALA A 27 49.91 4.49 -13.42
CA ALA A 27 50.55 5.78 -13.21
C ALA A 27 49.64 6.71 -12.37
N LEU A 28 50.29 7.53 -11.56
CA LEU A 28 49.82 8.23 -10.36
C LEU A 28 48.96 9.47 -10.62
N GLU A 29 48.21 9.87 -9.59
CA GLU A 29 47.46 11.12 -9.43
C GLU A 29 48.40 12.34 -9.44
N ASP A 30 48.14 13.33 -10.30
CA ASP A 30 47.95 14.75 -9.94
C ASP A 30 47.77 15.62 -11.20
N GLU A 31 47.01 16.72 -11.04
CA GLU A 31 46.76 17.84 -11.97
C GLU A 31 45.72 17.65 -13.09
N LEU A 32 44.46 17.99 -12.78
CA LEU A 32 43.41 18.32 -13.76
C LEU A 32 43.40 19.85 -14.02
N PRO A 33 43.46 20.32 -15.29
CA PRO A 33 43.20 21.72 -15.63
C PRO A 33 41.69 22.00 -15.83
N PRO A 34 41.23 23.26 -15.64
CA PRO A 34 39.81 23.61 -15.57
C PRO A 34 39.12 23.74 -16.95
N PRO A 35 37.78 23.65 -17.02
CA PRO A 35 37.04 23.79 -18.27
C PRO A 35 36.89 25.26 -18.72
N PRO A 36 36.87 25.54 -20.05
CA PRO A 36 36.70 26.88 -20.60
C PRO A 36 35.20 27.31 -20.70
N PRO A 37 34.93 28.63 -20.87
CA PRO A 37 33.60 29.22 -20.67
C PRO A 37 32.74 29.31 -21.94
N GLU A 38 31.45 29.58 -21.71
CA GLU A 38 30.33 29.61 -22.65
C GLU A 38 30.38 30.74 -23.70
N GLN A 39 29.90 30.46 -24.92
CA GLN A 39 29.54 31.48 -25.92
C GLN A 39 28.28 31.09 -26.70
N ASP A 40 27.34 32.04 -26.73
CA ASP A 40 26.11 32.07 -27.55
C ASP A 40 26.40 32.21 -29.05
N SER A 41 25.67 31.46 -29.89
CA SER A 41 25.37 31.88 -31.27
C SER A 41 24.13 31.18 -31.85
N VAL A 42 23.55 31.83 -32.85
CA VAL A 42 22.11 31.86 -33.19
C VAL A 42 21.78 31.04 -34.47
N ALA A 43 20.60 30.40 -34.46
CA ALA A 43 19.70 29.98 -35.55
C ALA A 43 20.14 28.96 -36.65
N ASN A 44 19.40 27.82 -36.72
CA ASN A 44 18.53 27.47 -37.85
C ASN A 44 17.61 26.24 -37.59
N GLY A 45 16.29 26.45 -37.65
CA GLY A 45 15.26 25.60 -38.29
C GLY A 45 14.96 24.15 -37.89
N ALA A 46 13.81 23.97 -37.20
CA ALA A 46 12.67 23.10 -37.56
C ALA A 46 12.16 22.08 -36.50
N ASN A 47 10.83 22.16 -36.26
CA ASN A 47 9.88 21.17 -35.71
C ASN A 47 9.59 21.11 -34.19
N GLY A 48 8.76 22.08 -33.76
CA GLY A 48 7.51 21.95 -32.99
C GLY A 48 7.27 20.81 -31.98
N HIS A 49 7.29 21.16 -30.69
CA HIS A 49 6.20 20.92 -29.72
C HIS A 49 6.45 21.77 -28.47
N ALA A 50 5.50 22.66 -28.13
CA ALA A 50 5.64 23.68 -27.10
C ALA A 50 5.48 23.11 -25.68
N THR A 51 6.52 23.29 -24.86
CA THR A 51 6.51 23.24 -23.40
C THR A 51 6.19 24.63 -22.86
N ALA A 52 5.31 24.75 -21.85
CA ALA A 52 5.03 26.02 -21.18
C ALA A 52 5.85 26.15 -19.88
N ASP A 53 6.53 27.30 -19.78
CA ASP A 53 7.49 27.71 -18.76
C ASP A 53 6.89 28.11 -17.40
N VAL A 54 7.74 28.00 -16.37
CA VAL A 54 7.45 28.04 -14.92
C VAL A 54 7.45 29.47 -14.33
N ALA A 55 7.23 30.52 -15.14
CA ALA A 55 7.29 31.92 -14.67
C ALA A 55 5.92 32.59 -14.45
N GLY A 56 4.79 31.91 -14.72
CA GLY A 56 3.43 32.50 -14.67
C GLY A 56 2.63 32.31 -13.38
N LEU A 57 3.18 31.66 -12.35
CA LEU A 57 2.39 31.16 -11.21
C LEU A 57 2.02 32.22 -10.16
N ALA A 58 2.70 33.36 -10.10
CA ALA A 58 2.35 34.42 -9.14
C ALA A 58 1.13 35.25 -9.59
N GLY A 59 1.05 35.62 -10.87
CA GLY A 59 -0.08 36.38 -11.44
C GLY A 59 -1.38 35.59 -11.55
N ALA A 60 -1.29 34.27 -11.71
CA ALA A 60 -2.45 33.38 -11.76
C ALA A 60 -3.15 33.21 -10.39
N SER A 61 -2.46 33.48 -9.28
CA SER A 61 -3.06 33.41 -7.94
C SER A 61 -3.93 34.63 -7.63
N ALA A 62 -3.51 35.83 -8.05
CA ALA A 62 -4.25 37.06 -7.86
C ALA A 62 -5.50 37.12 -8.76
N ALA A 63 -5.39 36.65 -10.01
CA ALA A 63 -6.54 36.55 -10.91
C ALA A 63 -7.59 35.54 -10.40
N ARG A 64 -7.16 34.41 -9.81
CA ARG A 64 -8.07 33.42 -9.20
C ARG A 64 -8.71 33.91 -7.90
N LEU A 65 -7.99 34.68 -7.08
CA LEU A 65 -8.55 35.30 -5.88
C LEU A 65 -9.59 36.37 -6.23
N ALA A 66 -9.33 37.19 -7.25
CA ALA A 66 -10.29 38.17 -7.76
C ALA A 66 -11.54 37.50 -8.36
N GLU A 67 -11.38 36.34 -9.04
CA GLU A 67 -12.51 35.57 -9.56
C GLU A 67 -13.33 34.89 -8.45
N LEU A 68 -12.69 34.50 -7.34
CA LEU A 68 -13.37 33.98 -6.14
C LEU A 68 -14.11 35.07 -5.36
N GLU A 69 -13.52 36.25 -5.17
CA GLU A 69 -14.19 37.40 -4.54
C GLU A 69 -15.39 37.87 -5.37
N ASN A 70 -15.31 37.81 -6.70
CA ASN A 70 -16.40 38.19 -7.58
C ASN A 70 -17.55 37.15 -7.56
N LEU A 71 -17.26 35.86 -7.38
CA LEU A 71 -18.28 34.81 -7.25
C LEU A 71 -18.95 34.80 -5.87
N GLU A 72 -18.19 35.06 -4.79
CA GLU A 72 -18.76 35.25 -3.45
C GLU A 72 -19.59 36.52 -3.34
N ALA A 73 -19.22 37.59 -4.07
CA ALA A 73 -20.02 38.82 -4.17
C ALA A 73 -21.35 38.59 -4.90
N ILE A 74 -21.37 37.77 -5.95
CA ILE A 74 -22.60 37.42 -6.70
C ILE A 74 -23.56 36.59 -5.83
N ASP A 75 -23.06 35.63 -5.05
CA ASP A 75 -23.90 34.83 -4.13
C ASP A 75 -24.45 35.69 -2.97
N GLN A 76 -23.68 36.67 -2.47
CA GLN A 76 -24.12 37.60 -1.40
C GLN A 76 -25.09 38.67 -1.89
N GLU A 77 -24.95 39.16 -3.13
CA GLU A 77 -25.90 40.09 -3.75
C GLU A 77 -27.24 39.40 -4.09
N GLU A 78 -27.25 38.12 -4.46
CA GLU A 78 -28.49 37.36 -4.68
C GLU A 78 -29.23 37.02 -3.36
N GLU A 79 -28.52 36.82 -2.24
CA GLU A 79 -29.15 36.65 -0.91
C GLU A 79 -29.71 37.97 -0.36
N ALA A 80 -29.06 39.11 -0.64
CA ALA A 80 -29.53 40.44 -0.20
C ALA A 80 -30.69 40.97 -1.05
N ALA A 81 -30.70 40.71 -2.36
CA ALA A 81 -31.80 41.09 -3.26
C ALA A 81 -33.11 40.32 -3.02
N ALA A 82 -33.07 39.22 -2.26
CA ALA A 82 -34.25 38.45 -1.87
C ALA A 82 -35.03 39.07 -0.70
N ALA A 83 -34.51 40.11 -0.05
CA ALA A 83 -35.07 40.68 1.18
C ALA A 83 -35.80 42.02 1.03
N ASP A 84 -35.74 42.70 -0.13
CA ASP A 84 -36.12 44.13 -0.22
C ASP A 84 -36.94 44.53 -1.47
N ASP A 85 -37.73 43.62 -2.05
CA ASP A 85 -38.57 43.94 -3.22
C ASP A 85 -40.05 43.58 -3.02
N ASP A 86 -40.73 44.45 -2.25
CA ASP A 86 -42.19 44.60 -2.16
C ASP A 86 -42.62 45.83 -3.01
N ASN A 87 -42.64 45.74 -4.35
CA ASN A 87 -43.69 46.37 -5.17
C ASN A 87 -43.61 46.05 -6.68
N ASP A 88 -44.77 45.63 -7.21
CA ASP A 88 -45.26 45.73 -8.58
C ASP A 88 -44.84 44.75 -9.70
N GLU A 89 -45.90 44.15 -10.25
CA GLU A 89 -46.13 43.36 -11.48
C GLU A 89 -45.82 41.84 -11.57
N PRO A 90 -46.79 41.01 -12.03
CA PRO A 90 -46.77 39.57 -11.86
C PRO A 90 -46.62 38.84 -13.20
N ALA A 91 -45.41 38.40 -13.58
CA ALA A 91 -45.27 37.51 -14.74
C ALA A 91 -44.12 36.50 -14.73
N VAL A 92 -43.16 36.54 -13.78
CA VAL A 92 -42.00 35.61 -13.85
C VAL A 92 -41.67 34.89 -12.52
N ARG A 93 -42.45 35.10 -11.44
CA ARG A 93 -42.32 34.32 -10.18
C ARG A 93 -43.13 33.02 -10.17
N ALA A 94 -43.19 32.31 -11.29
CA ALA A 94 -43.75 30.97 -11.34
C ALA A 94 -42.62 29.94 -11.32
N GLN A 95 -42.55 29.19 -10.20
CA GLN A 95 -41.81 27.92 -9.99
C GLN A 95 -40.47 27.97 -9.23
N GLN A 96 -40.52 28.47 -7.99
CA GLN A 96 -39.92 27.74 -6.86
C GLN A 96 -41.02 27.29 -5.91
N ARG A 97 -42.09 26.68 -6.45
CA ARG A 97 -43.04 25.96 -5.61
C ARG A 97 -42.37 24.64 -5.25
N LEU A 98 -42.03 24.46 -3.97
CA LEU A 98 -41.74 23.13 -3.44
C LEU A 98 -42.85 22.20 -3.96
N PRO A 99 -42.51 21.10 -4.65
CA PRO A 99 -43.55 20.18 -5.09
C PRO A 99 -44.35 19.72 -3.88
N ASP A 100 -45.66 19.58 -4.04
CA ASP A 100 -46.51 18.94 -3.03
C ASP A 100 -45.82 17.66 -2.55
N GLN A 101 -45.82 17.37 -1.25
CA GLN A 101 -45.13 16.21 -0.66
C GLN A 101 -45.47 14.87 -1.32
N ARG A 102 -46.56 14.80 -2.10
CA ARG A 102 -46.97 13.64 -2.90
C ARG A 102 -46.11 13.41 -4.15
N TYR A 103 -45.38 14.41 -4.65
CA TYR A 103 -44.53 14.34 -5.84
C TYR A 103 -43.03 14.41 -5.52
N SER A 104 -42.64 14.34 -4.25
CA SER A 104 -41.23 14.35 -3.85
C SER A 104 -40.44 13.12 -4.31
N ASP A 105 -41.15 12.08 -4.73
CA ASP A 105 -40.58 10.80 -5.20
C ASP A 105 -40.57 10.68 -6.73
N LEU A 106 -40.94 11.74 -7.45
CA LEU A 106 -40.90 11.75 -8.90
C LEU A 106 -39.45 11.54 -9.38
N TYR A 107 -39.26 10.70 -10.40
CA TYR A 107 -37.97 10.30 -10.99
C TYR A 107 -37.10 9.31 -10.20
N LEU A 108 -37.47 8.88 -8.99
CA LEU A 108 -36.65 7.93 -8.22
C LEU A 108 -36.57 6.53 -8.87
N ASP A 109 -37.52 6.19 -9.72
CA ASP A 109 -37.55 4.99 -10.56
C ASP A 109 -36.48 5.00 -11.67
N THR A 110 -36.04 6.18 -12.11
CA THR A 110 -35.00 6.34 -13.15
C THR A 110 -33.58 6.01 -12.66
N ILE A 111 -33.39 5.84 -11.35
CA ILE A 111 -32.08 5.64 -10.74
C ILE A 111 -31.52 4.26 -11.09
N SER A 112 -30.37 4.24 -11.78
CA SER A 112 -29.67 3.00 -12.14
C SER A 112 -28.47 2.76 -11.23
N ARG A 113 -28.70 2.03 -10.13
CA ARG A 113 -27.65 1.69 -9.15
C ARG A 113 -26.47 0.91 -9.75
N LYS A 114 -26.70 0.16 -10.83
CA LYS A 114 -25.66 -0.63 -11.53
C LYS A 114 -24.62 0.24 -12.23
N ASN A 115 -24.99 1.46 -12.63
CA ASN A 115 -24.11 2.40 -13.32
C ASN A 115 -23.29 3.25 -12.34
N LEU A 116 -23.60 3.20 -11.04
CA LEU A 116 -22.97 4.05 -10.04
C LEU A 116 -21.62 3.47 -9.62
N ASP A 117 -20.59 4.31 -9.76
CA ASP A 117 -19.23 4.01 -9.32
C ASP A 117 -18.67 5.26 -8.62
N PHE A 118 -18.46 5.15 -7.30
CA PHE A 118 -18.03 6.25 -6.48
C PHE A 118 -16.53 6.19 -6.13
N ASP A 119 -15.75 5.36 -6.85
CA ASP A 119 -14.32 5.15 -6.59
C ASP A 119 -13.39 6.06 -7.39
N PHE A 120 -13.95 6.86 -8.30
CA PHE A 120 -13.22 7.82 -9.09
C PHE A 120 -13.12 9.18 -8.41
N GLU A 121 -12.14 9.97 -8.84
CA GLU A 121 -11.93 11.32 -8.34
C GLU A 121 -13.15 12.20 -8.64
N LYS A 122 -13.55 12.99 -7.64
CA LYS A 122 -14.73 13.85 -7.67
C LYS A 122 -14.45 15.10 -8.51
N LEU A 123 -14.43 14.94 -9.84
CA LEU A 123 -14.20 15.98 -10.82
C LEU A 123 -15.37 16.07 -11.79
N CYS A 124 -15.71 17.28 -12.23
CA CYS A 124 -16.71 17.45 -13.27
C CYS A 124 -16.19 16.89 -14.60
N SER A 125 -17.00 16.04 -15.25
CA SER A 125 -16.66 15.44 -16.54
C SER A 125 -16.60 16.44 -17.71
N VAL A 126 -17.07 17.68 -17.51
CA VAL A 126 -17.06 18.75 -18.51
C VAL A 126 -15.99 19.79 -18.19
N THR A 127 -16.03 20.38 -17.00
CA THR A 127 -15.13 21.49 -16.62
C THR A 127 -13.82 21.03 -15.99
N LEU A 128 -13.71 19.75 -15.61
CA LEU A 128 -12.59 19.19 -14.84
C LEU A 128 -12.33 19.87 -13.49
N GLY A 129 -13.26 20.74 -13.03
CA GLY A 129 -13.22 21.34 -11.70
C GLY A 129 -13.64 20.35 -10.61
N ASN A 130 -13.26 20.65 -9.37
CA ASN A 130 -13.52 19.83 -8.17
C ASN A 130 -14.47 20.51 -7.16
N ILE A 131 -15.08 21.63 -7.51
CA ILE A 131 -15.96 22.42 -6.62
C ILE A 131 -17.43 22.07 -6.88
N ASN A 132 -18.22 21.88 -5.82
CA ASN A 132 -19.66 21.63 -5.86
C ASN A 132 -20.04 20.52 -6.85
N ILE A 133 -19.49 19.32 -6.63
CA ILE A 133 -19.66 18.19 -7.54
C ILE A 133 -20.90 17.38 -7.21
N TYR A 134 -21.71 17.15 -8.23
CA TYR A 134 -22.93 16.36 -8.22
C TYR A 134 -22.76 15.11 -9.09
N ALA A 135 -23.04 13.93 -8.53
CA ALA A 135 -23.10 12.70 -9.30
C ALA A 135 -24.53 12.44 -9.78
N CYS A 136 -24.68 12.23 -11.08
CA CYS A 136 -25.96 11.86 -11.69
C CYS A 136 -26.29 10.40 -11.32
N LEU A 137 -27.43 10.16 -10.67
CA LEU A 137 -27.83 8.83 -10.21
C LEU A 137 -28.38 7.92 -11.32
N VAL A 138 -28.53 8.43 -12.53
CA VAL A 138 -28.97 7.67 -13.70
C VAL A 138 -27.78 7.12 -14.50
N CYS A 139 -26.79 7.96 -14.81
CA CYS A 139 -25.63 7.57 -15.62
C CYS A 139 -24.30 7.44 -14.86
N GLY A 140 -24.23 7.85 -13.60
CA GLY A 140 -23.01 7.75 -12.77
C GLY A 140 -21.94 8.80 -13.06
N LYS A 141 -22.15 9.71 -14.01
CA LYS A 141 -21.19 10.79 -14.33
C LYS A 141 -21.26 11.93 -13.33
N TYR A 142 -20.16 12.67 -13.20
CA TYR A 142 -20.01 13.78 -12.28
C TYR A 142 -20.09 15.14 -13.00
N PHE A 143 -20.85 16.06 -12.44
CA PHE A 143 -21.09 17.40 -12.99
C PHE A 143 -20.92 18.47 -11.91
N ALA A 144 -20.46 19.66 -12.28
CA ALA A 144 -20.32 20.77 -11.36
C ALA A 144 -21.62 21.58 -11.26
N GLY A 145 -21.92 22.06 -10.06
CA GLY A 145 -22.98 23.02 -9.77
C GLY A 145 -24.40 22.46 -9.88
N ARG A 146 -25.38 23.25 -9.45
CA ARG A 146 -26.83 22.96 -9.57
C ARG A 146 -27.66 24.10 -10.17
N GLY A 147 -27.05 25.27 -10.35
CA GLY A 147 -27.74 26.47 -10.83
C GLY A 147 -28.05 26.42 -12.35
N PRO A 148 -28.87 27.34 -12.87
CA PRO A 148 -29.36 27.31 -14.25
C PRO A 148 -28.28 27.33 -15.35
N LYS A 149 -27.08 27.81 -15.04
CA LYS A 149 -25.93 27.88 -15.97
C LYS A 149 -24.87 26.79 -15.73
N THR A 150 -25.19 25.78 -14.93
CA THR A 150 -24.22 24.78 -14.50
C THR A 150 -24.30 23.51 -15.35
N PRO A 151 -23.17 22.77 -15.53
CA PRO A 151 -23.17 21.52 -16.26
C PRO A 151 -24.19 20.49 -15.79
N ALA A 152 -24.49 20.40 -14.49
CA ALA A 152 -25.49 19.45 -14.00
C ALA A 152 -26.92 19.84 -14.43
N TYR A 153 -27.23 21.14 -14.46
CA TYR A 153 -28.52 21.65 -14.90
C TYR A 153 -28.74 21.41 -16.40
N PHE A 154 -27.71 21.68 -17.23
CA PHE A 154 -27.78 21.35 -18.66
C PHE A 154 -27.88 19.84 -18.91
N HIS A 155 -27.14 19.01 -18.17
CA HIS A 155 -27.25 17.55 -18.26
C HIS A 155 -28.67 17.06 -17.91
N ALA A 156 -29.35 17.70 -16.95
CA ALA A 156 -30.73 17.38 -16.62
C ALA A 156 -31.69 17.70 -17.76
N LEU A 157 -31.56 18.87 -18.39
CA LEU A 157 -32.44 19.32 -19.47
C LEU A 157 -32.19 18.60 -20.80
N GLU A 158 -30.93 18.44 -21.20
CA GLU A 158 -30.56 17.90 -22.51
C GLU A 158 -30.74 16.38 -22.58
N ILE A 159 -30.37 15.68 -21.50
CA ILE A 159 -30.36 14.21 -21.46
C ILE A 159 -31.59 13.68 -20.70
N GLY A 160 -32.28 14.51 -19.92
CA GLY A 160 -33.45 14.09 -19.15
C GLY A 160 -33.10 13.29 -17.90
N HIS A 161 -31.89 13.47 -17.34
CA HIS A 161 -31.49 12.85 -16.09
C HIS A 161 -31.73 13.80 -14.91
N HIS A 162 -32.73 13.51 -14.09
CA HIS A 162 -33.21 14.50 -13.12
C HIS A 162 -32.62 14.34 -11.71
N VAL A 163 -32.09 13.18 -11.34
CA VAL A 163 -31.68 12.91 -9.95
C VAL A 163 -30.15 12.98 -9.77
N TYR A 164 -29.72 13.79 -8.81
CA TYR A 164 -28.30 14.05 -8.51
C TYR A 164 -28.01 13.95 -7.02
N ILE A 165 -26.82 13.48 -6.66
CA ILE A 165 -26.32 13.50 -5.27
C ILE A 165 -25.10 14.41 -5.17
N HIS A 166 -25.07 15.29 -4.17
CA HIS A 166 -23.90 16.12 -3.88
C HIS A 166 -22.80 15.30 -3.19
N MET A 167 -21.57 15.36 -3.70
CA MET A 167 -20.48 14.47 -3.28
C MET A 167 -19.85 14.80 -1.92
N GLU A 168 -20.09 15.99 -1.38
CA GLU A 168 -19.61 16.41 -0.05
C GLU A 168 -20.71 16.26 1.00
N THR A 169 -21.88 16.87 0.74
CA THR A 169 -22.99 16.91 1.69
C THR A 169 -23.86 15.66 1.66
N LYS A 170 -23.75 14.82 0.61
CA LYS A 170 -24.53 13.58 0.41
C LYS A 170 -26.05 13.81 0.34
N LYS A 171 -26.46 15.06 0.09
CA LYS A 171 -27.86 15.44 -0.16
C LYS A 171 -28.22 15.12 -1.61
N VAL A 172 -29.44 14.66 -1.82
CA VAL A 172 -29.96 14.30 -3.14
C VAL A 172 -30.88 15.40 -3.61
N TYR A 173 -30.71 15.83 -4.85
CA TYR A 173 -31.47 16.91 -5.48
C TYR A 173 -32.07 16.44 -6.80
N VAL A 174 -33.25 16.98 -7.10
CA VAL A 174 -33.87 16.84 -8.41
C VAL A 174 -33.65 18.14 -9.19
N LEU A 175 -33.09 18.03 -10.40
CA LEU A 175 -32.87 19.12 -11.34
C LEU A 175 -33.73 18.86 -12.58
N PRO A 176 -34.28 19.89 -13.25
CA PRO A 176 -34.03 21.33 -13.05
C PRO A 176 -34.77 21.99 -11.87
N GLU A 177 -35.72 21.31 -11.23
CA GLU A 177 -36.65 21.89 -10.25
C GLU A 177 -35.98 22.34 -8.92
N GLY A 178 -34.78 21.84 -8.62
CA GLY A 178 -33.91 22.34 -7.57
C GLY A 178 -34.23 21.90 -6.13
N TYR A 179 -35.17 20.98 -5.92
CA TYR A 179 -35.58 20.55 -4.57
C TYR A 179 -34.78 19.35 -4.03
N GLU A 180 -34.64 19.27 -2.70
CA GLU A 180 -33.96 18.17 -2.01
C GLU A 180 -34.92 16.97 -1.79
N VAL A 181 -34.48 15.76 -2.13
CA VAL A 181 -35.23 14.52 -1.89
C VAL A 181 -34.77 13.85 -0.60
N LYS A 182 -35.71 13.65 0.32
CA LYS A 182 -35.47 13.05 1.66
C LYS A 182 -36.08 11.65 1.79
N ASN A 183 -35.93 10.81 0.76
CA ASN A 183 -36.41 9.43 0.79
C ASN A 183 -35.36 8.47 1.37
N LYS A 184 -35.82 7.49 2.17
CA LYS A 184 -34.98 6.42 2.76
C LYS A 184 -34.47 5.41 1.72
N SER A 185 -35.13 5.30 0.56
CA SER A 185 -34.73 4.43 -0.55
C SER A 185 -33.36 4.78 -1.15
N LEU A 186 -32.80 5.94 -0.78
CA LEU A 186 -31.52 6.48 -1.23
C LEU A 186 -30.40 6.29 -0.20
N ASP A 187 -30.71 5.74 0.97
CA ASP A 187 -29.74 5.60 2.06
C ASP A 187 -28.69 4.53 1.73
N ASP A 188 -29.01 3.57 0.86
CA ASP A 188 -28.04 2.63 0.27
C ASP A 188 -26.98 3.36 -0.56
N ILE A 189 -27.39 4.27 -1.45
CA ILE A 189 -26.49 5.07 -2.29
C ILE A 189 -25.61 5.97 -1.41
N LYS A 190 -26.21 6.67 -0.44
CA LYS A 190 -25.46 7.51 0.52
C LYS A 190 -24.43 6.68 1.29
N TYR A 191 -24.78 5.45 1.66
CA TYR A 191 -23.88 4.54 2.35
C TYR A 191 -22.73 4.05 1.46
N VAL A 192 -22.96 3.82 0.16
CA VAL A 192 -21.87 3.42 -0.75
C VAL A 192 -20.91 4.58 -1.03
N VAL A 193 -21.41 5.82 -1.13
CA VAL A 193 -20.58 7.03 -1.33
C VAL A 193 -19.59 7.23 -0.18
N ASP A 194 -20.05 7.08 1.07
CA ASP A 194 -19.21 7.21 2.26
C ASP A 194 -19.67 6.20 3.32
N PRO A 195 -19.13 4.96 3.28
CA PRO A 195 -19.53 3.92 4.22
C PRO A 195 -19.10 4.31 5.63
N LYS A 196 -20.05 4.43 6.56
CA LYS A 196 -19.78 4.70 7.98
C LYS A 196 -19.97 3.45 8.81
N PHE A 197 -19.14 3.30 9.85
CA PHE A 197 -19.16 2.17 10.76
C PHE A 197 -19.38 2.63 12.18
N SER A 198 -20.25 1.93 12.90
CA SER A 198 -20.41 2.10 14.33
C SER A 198 -19.31 1.34 15.10
N PRO A 199 -18.95 1.76 16.32
CA PRO A 199 -18.02 1.02 17.18
C PRO A 199 -18.47 -0.42 17.46
N GLU A 200 -19.77 -0.68 17.46
CA GLU A 200 -20.33 -2.02 17.67
C GLU A 200 -20.13 -2.92 16.45
N GLU A 201 -20.34 -2.40 15.24
CA GLU A 201 -20.06 -3.11 14.00
C GLU A 201 -18.56 -3.46 13.92
N VAL A 202 -17.67 -2.53 14.23
CA VAL A 202 -16.22 -2.77 14.23
C VAL A 202 -15.83 -3.83 15.26
N LYS A 203 -16.40 -3.78 16.48
CA LYS A 203 -16.20 -4.84 17.49
C LYS A 203 -16.74 -6.19 17.01
N SER A 204 -17.84 -6.21 16.26
CA SER A 204 -18.40 -7.44 15.70
C SER A 204 -17.47 -8.06 14.65
N ILE A 205 -16.78 -7.24 13.85
CA ILE A 205 -15.75 -7.67 12.91
C ILE A 205 -14.57 -8.32 13.67
N ASP A 206 -14.12 -7.69 14.77
CA ASP A 206 -13.04 -8.21 15.61
C ASP A 206 -13.38 -9.48 16.39
N ARG A 207 -14.65 -9.68 16.75
CA ARG A 207 -15.09 -10.83 17.56
C ARG A 207 -15.33 -12.11 16.75
N ARG A 208 -15.25 -12.06 15.42
CA ARG A 208 -15.51 -13.22 14.55
C ARG A 208 -14.55 -14.37 14.88
N LYS A 209 -15.06 -15.55 15.18
CA LYS A 209 -14.19 -16.70 15.43
C LYS A 209 -13.53 -17.13 14.11
N PRO A 210 -12.21 -17.38 14.09
CA PRO A 210 -11.56 -17.96 12.91
C PRO A 210 -12.20 -19.31 12.56
N GLY A 211 -12.60 -19.49 11.30
CA GLY A 211 -13.17 -20.75 10.80
C GLY A 211 -14.68 -20.95 11.07
N ASP A 212 -15.37 -19.94 11.62
CA ASP A 212 -16.83 -19.98 11.78
C ASP A 212 -17.51 -19.58 10.45
N GLU A 213 -17.87 -20.59 9.64
CA GLU A 213 -18.56 -20.38 8.36
C GLU A 213 -19.98 -19.83 8.55
N GLU A 214 -20.64 -20.12 9.67
CA GLU A 214 -22.02 -19.70 9.97
C GLU A 214 -22.08 -18.25 10.47
N GLY A 215 -21.01 -17.77 11.11
CA GLY A 215 -20.81 -16.35 11.44
C GLY A 215 -20.30 -15.48 10.28
N ARG A 216 -19.94 -16.07 9.13
CA ARG A 216 -19.43 -15.33 7.97
C ARG A 216 -20.57 -14.60 7.28
N ARG A 217 -20.69 -13.29 7.53
CA ARG A 217 -21.59 -12.42 6.76
C ARG A 217 -21.06 -12.25 5.35
N GLU A 218 -21.44 -13.19 4.50
CA GLU A 218 -21.28 -13.09 3.07
C GLU A 218 -22.30 -12.05 2.56
N SER A 219 -21.79 -11.05 1.87
CA SER A 219 -22.58 -10.01 1.25
C SER A 219 -22.77 -10.30 -0.23
N TRP A 220 -23.80 -9.70 -0.80
CA TRP A 220 -24.12 -9.82 -2.22
C TRP A 220 -24.02 -8.45 -2.85
N ASP A 221 -23.40 -8.40 -4.03
CA ASP A 221 -23.39 -7.19 -4.84
C ASP A 221 -24.65 -7.08 -5.71
N LEU A 222 -24.80 -6.00 -6.47
CA LEU A 222 -25.99 -5.78 -7.30
C LEU A 222 -26.09 -6.74 -8.51
N TRP A 223 -25.02 -7.45 -8.84
CA TRP A 223 -24.98 -8.47 -9.89
C TRP A 223 -25.20 -9.89 -9.34
N GLY A 224 -25.49 -10.02 -8.04
CA GLY A 224 -25.65 -11.32 -7.39
C GLY A 224 -24.34 -12.07 -7.19
N LYS A 225 -23.19 -11.40 -7.25
CA LYS A 225 -21.90 -11.98 -6.89
C LYS A 225 -21.70 -11.87 -5.39
N LYS A 226 -21.36 -13.01 -4.81
CA LYS A 226 -21.07 -13.17 -3.40
C LYS A 226 -19.66 -12.67 -3.07
N TYR A 227 -19.53 -11.91 -1.99
CA TYR A 227 -18.23 -11.43 -1.49
C TYR A 227 -18.22 -11.37 0.03
N VAL A 228 -17.02 -11.30 0.61
CA VAL A 228 -16.84 -11.14 2.05
C VAL A 228 -16.25 -9.75 2.30
N PRO A 229 -16.88 -8.89 3.11
CA PRO A 229 -16.33 -7.58 3.44
C PRO A 229 -14.94 -7.72 4.08
N GLY A 230 -13.98 -6.92 3.61
CA GLY A 230 -12.55 -7.09 3.91
C GLY A 230 -11.80 -7.85 2.80
N PHE A 231 -12.39 -8.91 2.25
CA PHE A 231 -11.77 -9.78 1.23
C PHE A 231 -12.38 -9.49 -0.15
N VAL A 232 -12.14 -8.27 -0.63
CA VAL A 232 -12.60 -7.80 -1.95
C VAL A 232 -11.42 -7.51 -2.86
N GLY A 233 -11.61 -7.73 -4.16
CA GLY A 233 -10.58 -7.43 -5.15
C GLY A 233 -10.40 -5.93 -5.35
N MET A 234 -9.21 -5.52 -5.81
CA MET A 234 -8.93 -4.13 -6.18
C MET A 234 -8.54 -4.01 -7.65
N ASN A 235 -8.95 -2.91 -8.28
CA ASN A 235 -8.67 -2.70 -9.70
C ASN A 235 -7.16 -2.53 -9.94
N ASN A 236 -6.67 -3.26 -10.94
CA ASN A 236 -5.35 -3.01 -11.52
C ASN A 236 -5.53 -2.13 -12.75
N ILE A 237 -5.07 -0.89 -12.69
CA ILE A 237 -5.23 0.08 -13.77
C ILE A 237 -4.15 -0.14 -14.84
N LYS A 238 -2.91 -0.40 -14.41
CA LYS A 238 -1.82 -0.87 -15.28
C LYS A 238 -0.81 -1.71 -14.51
N ALA A 239 -0.19 -1.10 -13.50
CA ALA A 239 0.94 -1.67 -12.76
C ALA A 239 0.92 -1.31 -11.27
N ASN A 240 -0.27 -1.23 -10.65
CA ASN A 240 -0.46 -0.83 -9.24
C ASN A 240 -0.64 -2.01 -8.27
N ASP A 241 -0.27 -3.21 -8.67
CA ASP A 241 -0.34 -4.42 -7.85
C ASP A 241 0.48 -4.29 -6.55
N TYR A 242 1.65 -3.62 -6.60
CA TYR A 242 2.49 -3.33 -5.43
C TYR A 242 1.76 -2.51 -4.35
N LEU A 243 0.90 -1.58 -4.77
CA LEU A 243 0.10 -0.76 -3.86
C LEU A 243 -1.08 -1.56 -3.33
N ASN A 244 -1.72 -2.33 -4.21
CA ASN A 244 -2.87 -3.15 -3.87
C ASN A 244 -2.53 -4.11 -2.73
N VAL A 245 -1.42 -4.84 -2.85
CA VAL A 245 -1.01 -5.81 -1.82
C VAL A 245 -0.68 -5.15 -0.47
N VAL A 246 -0.08 -3.95 -0.49
CA VAL A 246 0.23 -3.20 0.73
C VAL A 246 -1.02 -2.67 1.40
N VAL A 247 -1.96 -2.12 0.63
CA VAL A 247 -3.25 -1.65 1.15
C VAL A 247 -4.03 -2.83 1.75
N GLN A 248 -4.09 -3.98 1.07
CA GLN A 248 -4.76 -5.16 1.62
C GLN A 248 -4.13 -5.61 2.94
N ALA A 249 -2.80 -5.65 3.02
CA ALA A 249 -2.10 -6.04 4.24
C ALA A 249 -2.40 -5.07 5.39
N LEU A 250 -2.37 -3.75 5.15
CA LEU A 250 -2.62 -2.73 6.17
C LEU A 250 -4.11 -2.65 6.59
N ALA A 251 -5.04 -2.83 5.64
CA ALA A 251 -6.49 -2.81 5.91
C ALA A 251 -6.95 -3.96 6.82
N HIS A 252 -6.13 -4.99 7.00
CA HIS A 252 -6.40 -6.13 7.87
C HIS A 252 -5.63 -6.11 9.19
N VAL A 253 -4.88 -5.04 9.47
CA VAL A 253 -4.26 -4.81 10.79
C VAL A 253 -5.30 -4.17 11.72
N PRO A 254 -5.85 -4.88 12.72
CA PRO A 254 -7.03 -4.43 13.46
C PRO A 254 -6.92 -3.04 14.10
N PRO A 255 -5.81 -2.65 14.79
CA PRO A 255 -5.71 -1.29 15.34
C PRO A 255 -5.77 -0.20 14.27
N LEU A 256 -5.11 -0.43 13.14
CA LEU A 256 -5.05 0.51 12.02
C LEU A 256 -6.39 0.58 11.30
N ARG A 257 -6.96 -0.58 10.97
CA ARG A 257 -8.29 -0.70 10.37
C ARG A 257 -9.33 0.02 11.21
N ASN A 258 -9.43 -0.30 12.50
CA ASN A 258 -10.46 0.24 13.38
C ASN A 258 -10.37 1.77 13.49
N PHE A 259 -9.16 2.31 13.52
CA PHE A 259 -8.92 3.75 13.50
C PHE A 259 -9.46 4.39 12.21
N PHE A 260 -9.12 3.83 11.04
CA PHE A 260 -9.58 4.37 9.76
C PHE A 260 -11.07 4.14 9.48
N LEU A 261 -11.70 3.15 10.11
CA LEU A 261 -13.15 2.92 10.03
C LEU A 261 -13.97 3.88 10.90
N LEU A 262 -13.43 4.32 12.05
CA LEU A 262 -14.17 5.08 13.06
C LEU A 262 -13.87 6.58 13.09
N GLU A 263 -12.61 6.99 12.85
CA GLU A 263 -12.21 8.39 12.95
C GLU A 263 -12.67 9.21 11.73
N ASP A 264 -13.03 10.45 12.00
CA ASP A 264 -13.31 11.44 10.96
C ASP A 264 -12.02 12.17 10.56
N PHE A 265 -11.70 12.12 9.28
CA PHE A 265 -10.47 12.70 8.72
C PHE A 265 -10.73 14.00 7.95
N SER A 266 -11.94 14.54 7.93
CA SER A 266 -12.28 15.74 7.15
C SER A 266 -11.35 16.95 7.41
N SER A 267 -10.83 17.10 8.62
CA SER A 267 -9.88 18.18 9.00
C SER A 267 -8.40 17.83 8.80
N ARG A 268 -8.07 16.60 8.39
CA ARG A 268 -6.70 16.09 8.22
C ARG A 268 -6.22 16.27 6.77
N PRO A 269 -4.93 16.07 6.47
CA PRO A 269 -4.45 16.07 5.08
C PRO A 269 -5.15 15.01 4.20
N GLN A 270 -5.11 15.22 2.89
CA GLN A 270 -5.80 14.39 1.89
C GLN A 270 -5.40 12.91 1.90
N LEU A 271 -4.15 12.59 2.24
CA LEU A 271 -3.65 11.20 2.22
C LEU A 271 -4.39 10.29 3.23
N PRO A 272 -4.47 10.61 4.55
CA PRO A 272 -5.32 9.89 5.49
C PRO A 272 -6.79 9.82 5.07
N GLN A 273 -7.36 10.88 4.50
CA GLN A 273 -8.76 10.90 4.05
C GLN A 273 -9.01 9.85 2.96
N ARG A 274 -8.20 9.87 1.89
CA ARG A 274 -8.35 8.94 0.75
C ARG A 274 -8.06 7.50 1.17
N PHE A 275 -7.08 7.27 2.05
CA PHE A 275 -6.83 5.94 2.61
C PHE A 275 -7.99 5.46 3.49
N SER A 276 -8.54 6.33 4.33
CA SER A 276 -9.70 6.03 5.17
C SER A 276 -10.92 5.64 4.32
N THR A 277 -11.24 6.41 3.28
CA THR A 277 -12.31 6.11 2.32
C THR A 277 -12.11 4.74 1.67
N LEU A 278 -10.88 4.43 1.23
CA LEU A 278 -10.58 3.13 0.62
C LEU A 278 -10.76 1.98 1.62
N VAL A 279 -10.27 2.11 2.85
CA VAL A 279 -10.45 1.10 3.90
C VAL A 279 -11.94 0.89 4.22
N ARG A 280 -12.73 1.96 4.30
CA ARG A 280 -14.18 1.88 4.53
C ARG A 280 -14.91 1.18 3.39
N LYS A 281 -14.48 1.39 2.14
CA LYS A 281 -15.01 0.68 0.96
C LYS A 281 -14.63 -0.80 0.93
N ILE A 282 -13.40 -1.15 1.29
CA ILE A 282 -12.94 -2.55 1.40
C ILE A 282 -13.79 -3.34 2.40
N TRP A 283 -14.14 -2.73 3.54
CA TRP A 283 -14.94 -3.35 4.60
C TRP A 283 -16.45 -3.10 4.47
N ASN A 284 -16.93 -2.55 3.35
CA ASN A 284 -18.33 -2.23 3.14
C ASN A 284 -19.20 -3.51 2.96
N PRO A 285 -20.19 -3.77 3.83
CA PRO A 285 -21.09 -4.93 3.69
C PRO A 285 -22.20 -4.75 2.65
N ARG A 286 -22.39 -3.53 2.12
CA ARG A 286 -23.46 -3.13 1.20
C ARG A 286 -22.88 -2.50 -0.07
N ALA A 287 -21.70 -2.94 -0.50
CA ALA A 287 -21.08 -2.47 -1.72
C ALA A 287 -21.91 -2.85 -2.96
N PHE A 288 -22.02 -1.93 -3.91
CA PHE A 288 -22.69 -2.20 -5.18
C PHE A 288 -21.91 -3.17 -6.07
N LYS A 289 -20.57 -3.17 -5.96
CA LYS A 289 -19.65 -4.07 -6.67
C LYS A 289 -18.80 -4.88 -5.70
N SER A 290 -18.47 -6.12 -6.07
CA SER A 290 -17.59 -6.99 -5.28
C SER A 290 -16.08 -6.61 -5.34
N HIS A 291 -15.75 -5.41 -5.84
CA HIS A 291 -14.38 -4.94 -6.04
C HIS A 291 -14.35 -3.42 -5.83
N VAL A 292 -13.15 -2.88 -5.53
CA VAL A 292 -12.95 -1.46 -5.24
C VAL A 292 -11.81 -0.90 -6.08
N SER A 293 -11.94 0.31 -6.60
CA SER A 293 -10.84 0.98 -7.31
C SER A 293 -10.01 1.86 -6.34
N PRO A 294 -8.67 1.68 -6.27
CA PRO A 294 -7.79 2.51 -5.45
C PRO A 294 -7.41 3.84 -6.13
N HIS A 295 -8.08 4.22 -7.23
CA HIS A 295 -7.68 5.34 -8.08
C HIS A 295 -7.49 6.66 -7.32
N GLU A 296 -8.44 7.07 -6.47
CA GLU A 296 -8.33 8.30 -5.67
C GLU A 296 -7.05 8.32 -4.82
N LEU A 297 -6.74 7.21 -4.16
CA LEU A 297 -5.56 7.10 -3.30
C LEU A 297 -4.26 7.16 -4.11
N ILE A 298 -4.21 6.47 -5.26
CA ILE A 298 -3.01 6.45 -6.11
C ILE A 298 -2.70 7.83 -6.66
N GLN A 299 -3.70 8.62 -7.05
CA GLN A 299 -3.48 9.98 -7.55
C GLN A 299 -2.83 10.88 -6.50
N GLU A 300 -3.31 10.83 -5.24
CA GLU A 300 -2.69 11.58 -4.13
C GLU A 300 -1.27 11.09 -3.84
N ILE A 301 -1.05 9.77 -3.90
CA ILE A 301 0.28 9.19 -3.69
C ILE A 301 1.24 9.64 -4.78
N SER A 302 0.83 9.64 -6.04
CA SER A 302 1.64 10.11 -7.17
C SER A 302 2.01 11.58 -7.00
N LEU A 303 1.06 12.43 -6.62
CA LEU A 303 1.29 13.86 -6.36
C LEU A 303 2.24 14.08 -5.18
N ARG A 304 1.98 13.44 -4.04
CA ARG A 304 2.75 13.62 -2.80
C ARG A 304 4.13 12.97 -2.85
N SER A 305 4.30 11.92 -3.63
CA SER A 305 5.59 11.24 -3.81
C SER A 305 6.47 11.88 -4.88
N SER A 306 6.09 13.06 -5.39
CA SER A 306 6.77 13.73 -6.50
C SER A 306 6.95 12.81 -7.71
N LYS A 307 5.89 12.06 -8.06
CA LYS A 307 5.86 11.08 -9.16
C LYS A 307 6.81 9.88 -8.97
N LYS A 308 7.27 9.58 -7.74
CA LYS A 308 8.03 8.35 -7.47
C LYS A 308 7.15 7.10 -7.66
N PHE A 309 5.91 7.14 -7.19
CA PHE A 309 4.95 6.03 -7.32
C PHE A 309 3.89 6.39 -8.34
N LEU A 310 4.14 6.01 -9.60
CA LEU A 310 3.26 6.26 -10.73
C LEU A 310 2.22 5.13 -10.88
N LEU A 311 1.14 5.47 -11.59
CA LEU A 311 0.09 4.50 -11.96
C LEU A 311 0.53 3.57 -13.11
N THR A 312 1.41 4.08 -13.98
CA THR A 312 1.85 3.43 -15.21
C THR A 312 3.08 2.53 -15.01
N SER A 313 3.81 2.69 -13.92
CA SER A 313 5.06 1.98 -13.64
C SER A 313 4.97 1.24 -12.32
N GLN A 314 5.46 0.00 -12.31
CA GLN A 314 5.48 -0.83 -11.13
C GLN A 314 6.63 -0.42 -10.21
N ALA A 315 6.33 -0.26 -8.93
CA ALA A 315 7.34 -0.03 -7.89
C ALA A 315 7.48 -1.26 -6.97
N ASP A 316 8.49 -1.23 -6.10
CA ASP A 316 8.67 -2.26 -5.09
C ASP A 316 7.71 -2.03 -3.90
N PRO A 317 6.92 -3.05 -3.47
CA PRO A 317 6.05 -2.96 -2.30
C PRO A 317 6.77 -2.51 -1.03
N ILE A 318 8.05 -2.85 -0.83
CA ILE A 318 8.78 -2.46 0.39
C ILE A 318 9.11 -0.98 0.41
N GLU A 319 9.51 -0.42 -0.74
CA GLU A 319 9.79 1.00 -0.87
C GLU A 319 8.50 1.80 -0.70
N PHE A 320 7.41 1.33 -1.30
CA PHE A 320 6.11 1.92 -1.15
C PHE A 320 5.63 1.86 0.31
N LEU A 321 5.70 0.70 0.97
CA LEU A 321 5.29 0.53 2.37
C LEU A 321 6.08 1.45 3.30
N SER A 322 7.41 1.50 3.16
CA SER A 322 8.28 2.37 3.96
C SER A 322 7.91 3.85 3.77
N TRP A 323 7.74 4.29 2.52
CA TRP A 323 7.30 5.65 2.23
C TRP A 323 5.91 5.94 2.82
N PHE A 324 4.96 5.02 2.62
CA PHE A 324 3.57 5.19 2.98
C PHE A 324 3.38 5.27 4.50
N LEU A 325 4.01 4.39 5.28
CA LEU A 325 3.93 4.44 6.75
C LEU A 325 4.53 5.74 7.32
N ASN A 326 5.64 6.21 6.75
CA ASN A 326 6.27 7.47 7.18
C ASN A 326 5.39 8.69 6.84
N HIS A 327 4.77 8.72 5.65
CA HIS A 327 3.92 9.83 5.25
C HIS A 327 2.57 9.85 5.98
N LEU A 328 1.98 8.67 6.22
CA LEU A 328 0.81 8.59 7.08
C LEU A 328 1.15 8.99 8.53
N HIS A 329 2.32 8.62 9.04
CA HIS A 329 2.76 9.01 10.38
C HIS A 329 2.78 10.54 10.54
N LEU A 330 3.41 11.24 9.60
CA LEU A 330 3.46 12.70 9.59
C LEU A 330 2.08 13.33 9.37
N SER A 331 1.27 12.78 8.45
CA SER A 331 -0.06 13.31 8.13
C SER A 331 -1.06 13.16 9.28
N LEU A 332 -0.86 12.19 10.16
CA LEU A 332 -1.65 11.98 11.38
C LEU A 332 -1.20 12.87 12.55
N GLY A 333 -0.24 13.77 12.34
CA GLY A 333 0.31 14.66 13.38
C GLY A 333 1.45 14.03 14.19
N GLY A 334 2.08 12.98 13.65
CA GLY A 334 3.25 12.35 14.25
C GLY A 334 4.48 13.25 14.23
N SER A 335 5.30 13.16 15.27
CA SER A 335 6.56 13.90 15.39
C SER A 335 7.71 13.09 14.80
N LYS A 336 8.59 13.76 14.05
CA LYS A 336 9.85 13.19 13.55
C LYS A 336 10.84 12.87 14.66
N THR A 337 10.78 13.60 15.78
CA THR A 337 11.80 13.54 16.84
C THR A 337 11.36 12.70 18.03
N LYS A 338 10.06 12.67 18.34
CA LYS A 338 9.53 11.92 19.49
C LYS A 338 9.01 10.55 19.03
N PRO A 339 9.45 9.44 19.65
CA PRO A 339 8.91 8.12 19.35
C PRO A 339 7.46 8.00 19.84
N GLN A 340 6.74 7.01 19.30
CA GLN A 340 5.39 6.63 19.75
C GLN A 340 4.32 7.75 19.69
N THR A 341 4.46 8.72 18.78
CA THR A 341 3.54 9.88 18.69
C THR A 341 2.29 9.63 17.86
N SER A 342 2.37 8.70 16.90
CA SER A 342 1.23 8.34 16.04
C SER A 342 0.76 6.91 16.30
N LEU A 343 -0.45 6.58 15.86
CA LEU A 343 -0.95 5.21 15.87
C LEU A 343 -0.01 4.24 15.13
N ILE A 344 0.61 4.67 14.04
CA ILE A 344 1.52 3.84 13.23
C ILE A 344 2.74 3.42 14.05
N GLN A 345 3.35 4.37 14.74
CA GLN A 345 4.47 4.08 15.65
C GLN A 345 4.00 3.19 16.81
N LYS A 346 2.83 3.47 17.42
CA LYS A 346 2.25 2.63 18.48
C LYS A 346 1.97 1.19 18.05
N THR A 347 1.71 0.98 16.77
CA THR A 347 1.36 -0.32 16.22
C THR A 347 2.59 -1.10 15.76
N PHE A 348 3.54 -0.44 15.08
CA PHE A 348 4.65 -1.10 14.37
C PHE A 348 6.05 -0.75 14.85
N GLN A 349 6.23 0.34 15.61
CA GLN A 349 7.57 0.80 16.00
C GLN A 349 8.14 -0.07 17.12
N GLY A 350 9.24 -0.76 16.82
CA GLY A 350 10.10 -1.42 17.78
C GLY A 350 11.45 -0.71 17.92
N THR A 351 12.28 -1.23 18.82
CA THR A 351 13.62 -0.73 19.09
C THR A 351 14.65 -1.85 18.94
N LEU A 352 15.75 -1.55 18.27
CA LEU A 352 16.86 -2.46 17.99
C LEU A 352 18.16 -1.87 18.53
N ARG A 353 18.94 -2.67 19.27
CA ARG A 353 20.32 -2.35 19.60
C ARG A 353 21.23 -2.85 18.49
N VAL A 354 22.08 -1.96 18.00
CA VAL A 354 23.10 -2.23 16.98
C VAL A 354 24.46 -2.05 17.64
N GLU A 355 25.23 -3.14 17.71
CA GLU A 355 26.61 -3.12 18.20
C GLU A 355 27.53 -3.21 16.99
N SER A 356 28.42 -2.23 16.82
CA SER A 356 29.46 -2.24 15.80
C SER A 356 30.83 -2.44 16.45
N GLN A 357 31.56 -3.43 15.95
CA GLN A 357 32.92 -3.74 16.39
C GLN A 357 33.86 -3.63 15.17
N THR A 358 34.86 -2.75 15.25
CA THR A 358 35.88 -2.63 14.20
C THR A 358 36.83 -3.82 14.27
N ILE A 359 37.07 -4.47 13.14
CA ILE A 359 38.04 -5.56 13.05
C ILE A 359 39.39 -4.95 12.66
N THR A 360 40.38 -5.04 13.54
CA THR A 360 41.77 -4.71 13.22
C THR A 360 42.54 -6.00 12.93
N ALA A 361 43.27 -6.02 11.82
CA ALA A 361 44.17 -7.12 11.52
C ALA A 361 45.48 -6.89 12.27
N HIS A 362 45.80 -7.77 13.21
CA HIS A 362 47.11 -7.79 13.85
C HIS A 362 47.94 -8.93 13.23
N ALA A 363 49.15 -8.60 12.76
CA ALA A 363 50.12 -9.58 12.32
C ALA A 363 50.84 -10.12 13.57
N ASP A 364 50.65 -11.41 13.88
CA ASP A 364 51.43 -12.08 14.92
C ASP A 364 52.89 -12.26 14.48
N ALA A 365 53.79 -12.50 15.44
CA ALA A 365 55.20 -12.82 15.20
C ALA A 365 55.43 -14.07 14.32
N THR A 366 54.38 -14.86 14.04
CA THR A 366 54.37 -16.01 13.12
C THR A 366 53.73 -15.72 11.76
N ASP A 367 53.58 -14.44 11.39
CA ASP A 367 53.07 -13.98 10.09
C ASP A 367 51.65 -14.48 9.76
N ARG A 368 50.88 -14.83 10.80
CA ARG A 368 49.46 -15.18 10.71
C ARG A 368 48.65 -13.95 11.11
N LEU A 369 47.86 -13.42 10.18
CA LEU A 369 46.90 -12.36 10.46
C LEU A 369 45.81 -12.91 11.39
N ARG A 370 45.76 -12.41 12.64
CA ARG A 370 44.63 -12.65 13.54
C ARG A 370 43.69 -11.45 13.48
N PHE A 371 42.43 -11.75 13.23
CA PHE A 371 41.34 -10.79 13.33
C PHE A 371 40.83 -10.77 14.76
N GLU A 372 41.56 -10.08 15.65
CA GLU A 372 41.11 -9.87 17.01
C GLU A 372 40.21 -8.64 17.05
N GLY A 373 38.97 -8.83 17.49
CA GLY A 373 38.06 -7.71 17.69
C GLY A 373 38.49 -6.99 18.96
N ASN A 374 38.97 -5.76 18.83
CA ASN A 374 39.31 -4.95 20.00
C ASN A 374 38.04 -4.72 20.85
N PRO A 375 37.97 -5.18 22.11
CA PRO A 375 36.79 -5.01 22.95
C PRO A 375 36.51 -3.54 23.32
N ASP A 376 37.53 -2.68 23.29
CA ASP A 376 37.41 -1.25 23.64
C ASP A 376 36.75 -0.39 22.56
N THR A 377 36.47 -0.94 21.36
CA THR A 377 35.83 -0.21 20.25
C THR A 377 34.39 -0.63 19.96
N ILE A 378 33.74 -1.41 20.83
CA ILE A 378 32.33 -1.79 20.64
C ILE A 378 31.44 -0.55 20.85
N ARG A 379 30.90 -0.01 19.76
CA ARG A 379 29.93 1.08 19.80
C ARG A 379 28.52 0.49 19.77
N SER A 380 27.75 0.75 20.82
CA SER A 380 26.34 0.35 20.91
C SER A 380 25.45 1.55 20.64
N GLN A 381 24.53 1.42 19.69
CA GLN A 381 23.51 2.43 19.38
C GLN A 381 22.13 1.78 19.39
N THR A 382 21.17 2.44 20.02
CA THR A 382 19.75 2.05 19.92
C THR A 382 19.09 2.80 18.78
N SER A 383 18.44 2.08 17.88
CA SER A 383 17.75 2.62 16.71
C SER A 383 16.31 2.10 16.64
N PRO A 384 15.30 2.96 16.40
CA PRO A 384 13.94 2.53 16.17
C PRO A 384 13.80 1.88 14.78
N PHE A 385 12.91 0.90 14.66
CA PHE A 385 12.55 0.31 13.37
C PHE A 385 11.03 0.21 13.22
N LEU A 386 10.54 0.32 11.99
CA LEU A 386 9.16 -0.03 11.61
C LEU A 386 9.10 -1.38 10.89
N ILE A 387 10.19 -1.77 10.22
CA ILE A 387 10.27 -2.97 9.39
C ILE A 387 11.59 -3.69 9.72
N LEU A 388 11.52 -5.00 9.95
CA LEU A 388 12.68 -5.87 10.16
C LEU A 388 13.10 -6.52 8.85
N THR A 389 14.28 -6.21 8.35
CA THR A 389 14.83 -6.80 7.13
C THR A 389 15.59 -8.10 7.41
N LEU A 390 15.04 -9.19 6.88
CA LEU A 390 15.55 -10.55 6.90
C LEU A 390 16.42 -10.80 5.66
N ASP A 391 17.70 -11.06 5.89
CA ASP A 391 18.65 -11.34 4.80
C ASP A 391 18.66 -12.84 4.51
N LEU A 392 18.34 -13.21 3.27
CA LEU A 392 18.44 -14.59 2.81
C LEU A 392 19.91 -14.98 2.56
N PRO A 393 20.31 -16.24 2.82
CA PRO A 393 21.61 -16.73 2.40
C PRO A 393 21.74 -16.64 0.87
N PRO A 394 22.95 -16.44 0.33
CA PRO A 394 23.16 -16.43 -1.11
C PRO A 394 22.67 -17.74 -1.72
N ALA A 395 21.95 -17.64 -2.84
CA ALA A 395 21.47 -18.84 -3.53
C ALA A 395 22.67 -19.72 -3.94
N PRO A 396 22.62 -21.04 -3.69
CA PRO A 396 23.70 -21.93 -4.10
C PRO A 396 23.87 -21.84 -5.62
N LEU A 397 25.10 -21.57 -6.06
CA LEU A 397 25.42 -21.40 -7.48
C LEU A 397 25.40 -22.72 -8.25
N PHE A 398 25.52 -23.85 -7.54
CA PHE A 398 25.57 -25.19 -8.10
C PHE A 398 24.49 -26.06 -7.48
N GLN A 399 23.88 -26.91 -8.29
CA GLN A 399 22.90 -27.90 -7.85
C GLN A 399 23.67 -29.12 -7.34
N ASP A 400 23.63 -29.41 -6.05
CA ASP A 400 24.23 -30.63 -5.52
C ASP A 400 23.47 -31.86 -6.05
N GLY A 401 24.20 -32.87 -6.52
CA GLY A 401 23.63 -34.06 -7.17
C GLY A 401 22.67 -34.91 -6.30
N VAL A 402 22.64 -34.67 -4.99
CA VAL A 402 21.69 -35.29 -4.04
C VAL A 402 20.42 -34.43 -3.87
N GLU A 403 20.52 -33.11 -4.08
CA GLU A 403 19.44 -32.13 -3.97
C GLU A 403 18.76 -31.82 -5.31
N ALA A 404 19.13 -32.51 -6.40
CA ALA A 404 18.53 -32.35 -7.72
C ALA A 404 16.99 -32.59 -7.77
N LYS A 405 16.39 -33.14 -6.71
CA LYS A 405 14.92 -33.25 -6.53
C LYS A 405 14.28 -32.01 -5.89
N ASN A 406 15.04 -31.22 -5.13
CA ASN A 406 14.62 -29.95 -4.53
C ASN A 406 15.30 -28.79 -5.28
N ILE A 407 14.77 -28.44 -6.45
CA ILE A 407 15.31 -27.37 -7.32
C ILE A 407 15.36 -26.01 -6.60
N ILE A 408 14.55 -25.81 -5.56
CA ILE A 408 14.43 -24.53 -4.85
C ILE A 408 14.91 -24.68 -3.39
N PRO A 409 15.92 -23.91 -2.94
CA PRO A 409 16.43 -23.97 -1.58
C PRO A 409 15.38 -23.51 -0.56
N GLN A 410 15.37 -24.13 0.62
CA GLN A 410 14.43 -23.82 1.70
C GLN A 410 15.17 -23.46 3.00
N ILE A 411 14.69 -22.44 3.70
CA ILE A 411 15.24 -22.01 4.99
C ILE A 411 14.13 -21.72 6.00
N PRO A 412 14.21 -22.24 7.24
CA PRO A 412 13.28 -21.86 8.31
C PRO A 412 13.38 -20.38 8.66
N LEU A 413 12.23 -19.74 8.91
CA LEU A 413 12.17 -18.34 9.33
C LEU A 413 12.96 -18.07 10.63
N THR A 414 12.96 -19.02 11.56
CA THR A 414 13.70 -18.93 12.82
C THR A 414 15.20 -18.77 12.60
N LYS A 415 15.77 -19.45 11.59
CA LYS A 415 17.19 -19.31 11.22
C LYS A 415 17.50 -17.93 10.65
N VAL A 416 16.61 -17.37 9.84
CA VAL A 416 16.82 -16.02 9.28
C VAL A 416 16.71 -14.95 10.36
N LEU A 417 15.86 -15.18 11.37
CA LEU A 417 15.71 -14.32 12.54
C LEU A 417 16.92 -14.36 13.49
N GLU A 418 17.80 -15.37 13.42
CA GLU A 418 19.03 -15.43 14.22
C GLU A 418 19.92 -14.20 14.01
N LYS A 419 19.79 -13.49 12.89
CA LYS A 419 20.39 -12.16 12.68
C LYS A 419 20.19 -11.20 13.87
N TYR A 420 19.06 -11.33 14.58
CA TYR A 420 18.64 -10.45 15.66
C TYR A 420 18.86 -11.00 17.08
N ASN A 421 19.56 -12.13 17.27
CA ASN A 421 19.86 -12.69 18.59
C ASN A 421 21.01 -11.96 19.35
N GLY A 422 21.72 -11.06 18.67
CA GLY A 422 22.91 -10.37 19.16
C GLY A 422 24.17 -11.24 19.31
N ILE A 423 24.15 -12.45 18.76
CA ILE A 423 25.28 -13.38 18.65
C ILE A 423 25.73 -13.46 17.19
N ALA A 424 24.77 -13.61 16.27
CA ALA A 424 25.02 -13.65 14.84
C ALA A 424 25.65 -12.34 14.39
N THR A 425 26.71 -12.46 13.59
CA THR A 425 27.51 -11.32 13.18
C THR A 425 27.44 -11.13 11.68
N GLN A 426 27.10 -9.91 11.28
CA GLN A 426 27.11 -9.52 9.87
C GLN A 426 28.36 -8.69 9.60
N GLU A 427 29.17 -9.14 8.65
CA GLU A 427 30.36 -8.41 8.22
C GLU A 427 29.95 -7.34 7.21
N ARG A 428 30.32 -6.09 7.49
CA ARG A 428 30.25 -4.98 6.54
C ARG A 428 31.62 -4.33 6.46
N MET A 429 32.33 -4.58 5.36
CA MET A 429 33.68 -4.07 5.14
C MET A 429 34.61 -4.46 6.31
N ASN A 430 35.08 -3.49 7.10
CA ASN A 430 35.96 -3.68 8.26
C ASN A 430 35.21 -3.68 9.61
N THR A 431 33.87 -3.68 9.61
CA THR A 431 33.06 -3.67 10.83
C THR A 431 32.18 -4.92 10.93
N ARG A 432 32.19 -5.50 12.12
CA ARG A 432 31.32 -6.60 12.54
C ARG A 432 30.10 -6.00 13.24
N MET A 433 28.92 -6.18 12.66
CA MET A 433 27.67 -5.69 13.22
C MET A 433 26.90 -6.82 13.91
N ARG A 434 26.38 -6.55 15.11
CA ARG A 434 25.43 -7.42 15.82
C ARG A 434 24.15 -6.65 16.06
N TYR A 435 23.02 -7.35 15.89
CA TYR A 435 21.71 -6.77 16.06
C TYR A 435 20.97 -7.53 17.16
N ARG A 436 20.34 -6.80 18.08
CA ARG A 436 19.52 -7.38 19.16
C ARG A 436 18.23 -6.61 19.34
N LEU A 437 17.09 -7.29 19.35
CA LEU A 437 15.80 -6.63 19.57
C LEU A 437 15.66 -6.23 21.04
N LEU A 438 15.07 -5.07 21.30
CA LEU A 438 14.83 -4.59 22.65
C LEU A 438 13.35 -4.73 23.02
N SER A 439 13.08 -5.01 24.29
CA SER A 439 11.73 -4.98 24.86
C SER A 439 11.31 -3.54 25.20
N PRO A 440 10.04 -3.13 25.00
CA PRO A 440 8.92 -3.92 24.50
C PRO A 440 8.90 -4.03 22.96
N LEU A 441 8.58 -5.23 22.46
CA LEU A 441 8.28 -5.43 21.05
C LEU A 441 6.92 -4.83 20.66
N PRO A 442 6.77 -4.32 19.42
CA PRO A 442 5.53 -3.73 18.95
C PRO A 442 4.40 -4.78 18.88
N PRO A 443 3.13 -4.35 19.03
CA PRO A 443 1.98 -5.23 18.86
C PRO A 443 1.93 -5.89 17.48
N PHE A 444 2.40 -5.23 16.43
CA PHE A 444 2.53 -5.80 15.10
C PHE A 444 3.97 -5.67 14.60
N LEU A 445 4.53 -6.77 14.09
CA LEU A 445 5.85 -6.81 13.49
C LEU A 445 5.74 -6.94 11.97
N ILE A 446 6.34 -6.01 11.24
CA ILE A 446 6.50 -6.12 9.80
C ILE A 446 7.90 -6.68 9.53
N MET A 447 7.97 -7.81 8.83
CA MET A 447 9.21 -8.45 8.41
C MET A 447 9.31 -8.41 6.89
N HIS A 448 10.46 -8.00 6.36
CA HIS A 448 10.76 -7.96 4.94
C HIS A 448 11.84 -8.99 4.61
N VAL A 449 11.55 -9.92 3.72
CA VAL A 449 12.51 -10.89 3.20
C VAL A 449 13.22 -10.27 2.00
N LYS A 450 14.51 -9.97 2.16
CA LYS A 450 15.31 -9.30 1.13
C LYS A 450 15.67 -10.27 -0.01
N ARG A 451 14.83 -10.29 -1.04
CA ARG A 451 14.98 -11.16 -2.22
C ARG A 451 15.79 -10.56 -3.36
N PHE A 452 15.75 -9.24 -3.52
CA PHE A 452 16.44 -8.54 -4.61
C PHE A 452 17.72 -7.90 -4.09
N GLN A 453 18.84 -8.22 -4.74
CA GLN A 453 20.13 -7.59 -4.47
C GLN A 453 20.67 -6.98 -5.75
N PRO A 454 21.24 -5.77 -5.71
CA PRO A 454 21.87 -5.19 -6.89
C PRO A 454 23.07 -6.03 -7.30
N ASN A 455 23.14 -6.40 -8.57
CA ASN A 455 24.27 -7.13 -9.15
C ASN A 455 24.88 -6.29 -10.27
N LYS A 456 26.22 -6.17 -10.28
CA LYS A 456 26.97 -5.36 -11.26
C LYS A 456 26.73 -5.79 -12.72
N PHE A 457 26.32 -7.04 -12.96
CA PHE A 457 26.17 -7.60 -14.30
C PHE A 457 24.71 -7.64 -14.81
N LEU A 458 23.75 -8.02 -13.96
CA LEU A 458 22.34 -8.17 -14.34
C LEU A 458 21.41 -7.08 -13.76
N GLY A 459 21.97 -6.03 -13.15
CA GLY A 459 21.20 -4.98 -12.46
C GLY A 459 20.65 -5.45 -11.12
N SER A 460 19.82 -6.50 -11.09
CA SER A 460 19.30 -7.10 -9.85
C SER A 460 19.24 -8.63 -9.93
N GLN A 461 19.74 -9.29 -8.89
CA GLN A 461 19.67 -10.73 -8.72
C GLN A 461 18.55 -11.09 -7.74
N ARG A 462 17.62 -11.94 -8.19
CA ARG A 462 16.54 -12.52 -7.37
C ARG A 462 17.06 -13.73 -6.61
N ASN A 463 16.69 -13.82 -5.34
CA ASN A 463 16.90 -15.01 -4.51
C ASN A 463 15.58 -15.81 -4.39
N PRO A 464 15.48 -17.01 -5.02
CA PRO A 464 14.27 -17.83 -5.02
C PRO A 464 14.10 -18.66 -3.74
N THR A 465 14.96 -18.51 -2.73
CA THR A 465 14.89 -19.31 -1.49
C THR A 465 13.52 -19.18 -0.82
N ILE A 466 12.88 -20.31 -0.53
CA ILE A 466 11.59 -20.38 0.15
C ILE A 466 11.81 -20.34 1.66
N VAL A 467 11.11 -19.43 2.32
CA VAL A 467 11.16 -19.29 3.77
C VAL A 467 10.05 -20.14 4.37
N THR A 468 10.41 -21.18 5.13
CA THR A 468 9.45 -22.05 5.79
C THR A 468 9.07 -21.50 7.16
N PHE A 469 7.77 -21.39 7.45
CA PHE A 469 7.26 -20.86 8.71
C PHE A 469 5.92 -21.49 9.04
N HIS A 470 5.58 -21.51 10.34
CA HIS A 470 4.23 -21.84 10.77
C HIS A 470 3.40 -20.55 10.91
N PRO A 471 2.16 -20.47 10.39
CA PRO A 471 1.37 -19.24 10.44
C PRO A 471 0.95 -18.81 11.86
N ARG A 472 1.11 -19.66 12.88
CA ARG A 472 0.78 -19.37 14.28
C ARG A 472 1.93 -19.70 15.21
N GLY A 473 2.02 -19.01 16.34
CA GLY A 473 2.93 -19.36 17.43
C GLY A 473 4.42 -19.14 17.14
N LEU A 474 4.78 -18.11 16.37
CA LEU A 474 6.17 -17.70 16.22
C LEU A 474 6.69 -17.12 17.54
N ASP A 475 7.67 -17.78 18.17
CA ASP A 475 8.26 -17.32 19.42
C ASP A 475 9.42 -16.34 19.15
N MET A 476 9.26 -15.10 19.62
CA MET A 476 10.27 -14.05 19.47
C MET A 476 11.21 -13.93 20.68
N ARG A 477 11.00 -14.68 21.77
CA ARG A 477 11.84 -14.63 22.99
C ARG A 477 13.34 -14.78 22.72
N PRO A 478 13.81 -15.71 21.87
CA PRO A 478 15.26 -15.92 21.66
C PRO A 478 15.99 -14.72 21.06
N PHE A 479 15.26 -13.79 20.44
CA PHE A 479 15.81 -12.65 19.71
C PHE A 479 15.73 -11.34 20.49
N VAL A 480 15.10 -11.34 21.66
CA VAL A 480 14.83 -10.13 22.46
C VAL A 480 15.77 -10.06 23.66
N GLU A 481 16.33 -8.89 23.90
CA GLU A 481 17.14 -8.61 25.07
C GLU A 481 16.29 -8.69 26.35
N ARG A 482 16.84 -9.37 27.36
CA ARG A 482 16.24 -9.43 28.69
C ARG A 482 16.21 -8.02 29.28
N PRO A 483 15.07 -7.56 29.85
CA PRO A 483 15.07 -6.40 30.72
C PRO A 483 15.99 -6.70 31.92
N GLU A 484 16.89 -5.78 32.25
CA GLU A 484 17.77 -5.91 33.42
C GLU A 484 16.92 -6.11 34.69
N GLY A 485 17.12 -7.23 35.41
CA GLY A 485 16.51 -7.48 36.72
C GLY A 485 15.47 -8.62 36.83
N GLN A 486 15.12 -9.33 35.76
CA GLN A 486 14.21 -10.51 35.83
C GLN A 486 14.98 -11.84 35.67
N GLN A 487 14.96 -12.69 36.71
CA GLN A 487 15.49 -14.06 36.68
C GLN A 487 14.64 -15.01 35.79
N GLU A 488 15.25 -16.11 35.34
CA GLU A 488 14.79 -17.04 34.28
C GLU A 488 13.43 -17.72 34.46
N VAL A 489 12.76 -17.57 35.60
CA VAL A 489 11.67 -18.49 35.99
C VAL A 489 10.29 -18.08 35.43
N GLU A 490 10.09 -16.85 34.94
CA GLU A 490 8.75 -16.37 34.54
C GLU A 490 8.68 -15.51 33.26
N GLN A 491 9.41 -15.85 32.19
CA GLN A 491 9.18 -15.16 30.90
C GLN A 491 8.01 -15.78 30.13
N GLU A 492 6.91 -15.03 30.09
CA GLU A 492 5.74 -15.34 29.27
C GLU A 492 6.13 -15.50 27.79
N PRO A 493 5.55 -16.47 27.06
CA PRO A 493 5.90 -16.70 25.67
C PRO A 493 5.48 -15.50 24.80
N LEU A 494 6.45 -14.89 24.11
CA LEU A 494 6.21 -13.79 23.16
C LEU A 494 5.79 -14.37 21.80
N LEU A 495 4.55 -14.86 21.76
CA LEU A 495 3.99 -15.50 20.58
C LEU A 495 3.42 -14.48 19.60
N TYR A 496 3.77 -14.67 18.34
CA TYR A 496 3.26 -13.92 17.21
C TYR A 496 2.51 -14.83 16.24
N ASP A 497 1.38 -14.35 15.72
CA ASP A 497 0.56 -15.05 14.73
C ASP A 497 0.54 -14.24 13.43
N LEU A 498 0.72 -14.90 12.28
CA LEU A 498 0.74 -14.25 10.97
C LEU A 498 -0.65 -13.69 10.63
N VAL A 499 -0.70 -12.46 10.15
CA VAL A 499 -1.94 -11.76 9.73
C VAL A 499 -1.98 -11.58 8.23
N ALA A 500 -0.87 -11.15 7.63
CA ALA A 500 -0.76 -10.93 6.19
C ALA A 500 0.62 -11.37 5.68
N ASN A 501 0.65 -11.91 4.47
CA ASN A 501 1.85 -12.30 3.76
C ASN A 501 1.75 -11.80 2.31
N ILE A 502 2.66 -10.93 1.90
CA ILE A 502 2.79 -10.46 0.52
C ILE A 502 3.80 -11.36 -0.17
N THR A 503 3.41 -12.00 -1.26
CA THR A 503 4.26 -12.92 -2.02
C THR A 503 4.64 -12.34 -3.37
N TYR A 504 5.85 -12.66 -3.82
CA TYR A 504 6.34 -12.38 -5.15
C TYR A 504 6.12 -13.57 -6.07
N GLU A 505 5.69 -13.33 -7.30
CA GLU A 505 5.66 -14.33 -8.38
C GLU A 505 6.24 -13.70 -9.66
N GLY A 506 7.29 -14.32 -10.18
CA GLY A 506 7.88 -13.95 -11.46
C GLY A 506 7.20 -14.71 -12.59
N VAL A 507 6.37 -14.04 -13.37
CA VAL A 507 5.67 -14.63 -14.51
C VAL A 507 6.49 -14.37 -15.76
N LYS A 508 6.99 -15.43 -16.39
CA LYS A 508 7.64 -15.35 -17.70
C LYS A 508 6.59 -15.00 -18.75
N VAL A 509 6.70 -13.82 -19.34
CA VAL A 509 5.89 -13.46 -20.50
C VAL A 509 6.70 -13.84 -21.72
N ARG A 510 6.12 -14.69 -22.58
CA ARG A 510 6.65 -14.88 -23.93
C ARG A 510 6.39 -13.58 -24.67
N ASP A 511 7.42 -12.77 -24.78
CA ASP A 511 7.42 -11.64 -25.69
C ASP A 511 7.95 -12.13 -27.03
N ASP A 512 7.26 -11.79 -28.13
CA ASP A 512 7.67 -12.15 -29.49
C ASP A 512 8.84 -11.26 -29.99
N SER A 513 9.36 -10.40 -29.10
CA SER A 513 10.53 -9.55 -29.29
C SER A 513 11.84 -10.36 -29.29
N VAL A 514 12.82 -9.92 -30.09
CA VAL A 514 14.14 -10.57 -30.26
C VAL A 514 15.00 -10.52 -28.97
N GLU A 515 14.57 -9.75 -27.97
CA GLU A 515 15.26 -9.50 -26.69
C GLU A 515 14.76 -10.39 -25.53
N GLY A 516 14.62 -11.70 -25.75
CA GLY A 516 14.51 -12.69 -24.67
C GLY A 516 13.23 -12.65 -23.80
N GLU A 517 13.06 -13.69 -22.98
CA GLU A 517 11.91 -13.84 -22.08
C GLU A 517 11.89 -12.74 -21.00
N ALA A 518 11.01 -11.75 -21.13
CA ALA A 518 10.82 -10.72 -20.10
C ALA A 518 10.04 -11.30 -18.89
N GLU A 519 10.59 -11.16 -17.68
CA GLU A 519 9.94 -11.58 -16.44
C GLU A 519 9.05 -10.44 -15.90
N ARG A 520 7.74 -10.65 -15.89
CA ARG A 520 6.79 -9.74 -15.26
C ARG A 520 6.68 -10.06 -13.77
N LYS A 521 6.92 -9.06 -12.94
CA LYS A 521 6.73 -9.17 -11.49
C LYS A 521 5.23 -9.10 -11.17
N VAL A 522 4.74 -10.05 -10.39
CA VAL A 522 3.36 -10.10 -9.91
C VAL A 522 3.35 -10.18 -8.39
N TRP A 523 2.62 -9.27 -7.75
CA TRP A 523 2.46 -9.26 -6.30
C TRP A 523 1.10 -9.81 -5.88
N LYS A 524 1.07 -10.66 -4.86
CA LYS A 524 -0.18 -11.17 -4.25
C LYS A 524 -0.17 -10.94 -2.75
N ALA A 525 -1.35 -10.70 -2.18
CA ALA A 525 -1.54 -10.58 -0.74
C ALA A 525 -2.34 -11.77 -0.22
N GLN A 526 -1.74 -12.52 0.70
CA GLN A 526 -2.40 -13.58 1.44
C GLN A 526 -2.75 -13.05 2.82
N VAL A 527 -4.03 -13.02 3.16
CA VAL A 527 -4.52 -12.39 4.38
C VAL A 527 -5.39 -13.34 5.16
N ARG A 528 -5.21 -13.34 6.48
CA ARG A 528 -5.95 -14.17 7.41
C ARG A 528 -7.34 -13.59 7.65
N GLU A 529 -8.35 -14.44 7.61
CA GLU A 529 -9.67 -14.11 8.15
C GLU A 529 -9.57 -14.05 9.69
N GLY A 530 -9.64 -12.82 10.21
CA GLY A 530 -9.43 -12.55 11.63
C GLY A 530 -10.73 -12.33 12.40
N GLY A 531 -10.75 -12.91 13.61
CA GLY A 531 -11.07 -12.17 14.82
C GLY A 531 -9.93 -12.33 15.83
N ALA A 532 -10.00 -11.55 16.91
CA ALA A 532 -8.94 -11.44 17.89
C ALA A 532 -8.49 -12.82 18.40
N THR A 533 -7.18 -13.01 18.54
CA THR A 533 -6.55 -14.20 19.17
C THR A 533 -6.90 -14.37 20.67
N ASN A 534 -7.89 -13.62 21.17
CA ASN A 534 -8.32 -13.54 22.56
C ASN A 534 -9.13 -14.77 23.04
N GLY A 535 -9.32 -15.79 22.20
CA GLY A 535 -9.91 -17.05 22.61
C GLY A 535 -8.84 -18.01 23.09
N HIS A 536 -8.90 -18.40 24.37
CA HIS A 536 -8.28 -19.64 24.84
C HIS A 536 -8.61 -20.73 23.82
N SER A 537 -7.60 -21.31 23.18
CA SER A 537 -7.75 -22.57 22.46
C SER A 537 -7.99 -23.66 23.51
N GLY A 538 -9.18 -23.63 24.11
CA GLY A 538 -9.77 -24.78 24.75
C GLY A 538 -10.06 -25.79 23.66
N GLU A 539 -9.57 -27.00 23.87
CA GLU A 539 -9.88 -28.18 23.10
C GLU A 539 -11.39 -28.25 22.84
N GLY A 540 -11.80 -28.13 21.57
CA GLY A 540 -13.20 -28.21 21.17
C GLY A 540 -13.56 -27.27 20.02
N HIS A 541 -13.45 -27.77 18.78
CA HIS A 541 -14.18 -27.26 17.60
C HIS A 541 -13.85 -25.85 17.07
N GLY A 542 -12.63 -25.34 17.23
CA GLY A 542 -12.17 -24.17 16.47
C GLY A 542 -11.41 -24.58 15.21
N GLY A 543 -12.00 -24.42 14.02
CA GLY A 543 -11.33 -24.71 12.75
C GLY A 543 -10.04 -23.90 12.54
N ALA A 544 -9.17 -24.38 11.65
CA ALA A 544 -8.01 -23.60 11.20
C ALA A 544 -8.48 -22.25 10.63
N PRO A 545 -7.72 -21.14 10.83
CA PRO A 545 -8.10 -19.85 10.29
C PRO A 545 -8.15 -19.93 8.76
N GLN A 546 -9.23 -19.43 8.16
CA GLN A 546 -9.32 -19.31 6.71
C GLN A 546 -8.34 -18.25 6.21
N TRP A 547 -7.66 -18.53 5.09
CA TRP A 547 -6.82 -17.56 4.39
C TRP A 547 -7.40 -17.21 3.03
N TRP A 548 -7.16 -15.97 2.63
CA TRP A 548 -7.60 -15.42 1.36
C TRP A 548 -6.38 -14.90 0.60
N GLU A 549 -6.22 -15.35 -0.63
CA GLU A 549 -5.23 -14.84 -1.57
C GLU A 549 -5.89 -13.85 -2.53
N MET A 550 -5.34 -12.64 -2.56
CA MET A 550 -5.83 -11.54 -3.37
C MET A 550 -4.74 -11.12 -4.35
N GLN A 551 -5.07 -11.20 -5.64
CA GLN A 551 -4.27 -10.68 -6.74
C GLN A 551 -5.16 -9.74 -7.53
N ASP A 552 -5.04 -8.44 -7.26
CA ASP A 552 -5.90 -7.42 -7.85
C ASP A 552 -7.39 -7.78 -7.71
N LEU A 553 -8.10 -8.01 -8.81
CA LEU A 553 -9.51 -8.37 -8.85
C LEU A 553 -9.81 -9.82 -8.41
N PHE A 554 -8.80 -10.69 -8.45
CA PHE A 554 -8.96 -12.10 -8.15
C PHE A 554 -8.83 -12.34 -6.65
N VAL A 555 -9.84 -12.96 -6.05
CA VAL A 555 -9.89 -13.30 -4.63
C VAL A 555 -10.19 -14.79 -4.50
N ASN A 556 -9.23 -15.56 -3.98
CA ASN A 556 -9.32 -17.00 -3.87
C ASN A 556 -9.09 -17.44 -2.42
N ARG A 557 -9.74 -18.53 -2.00
CA ARG A 557 -9.44 -19.17 -0.73
C ARG A 557 -8.11 -19.93 -0.82
N THR A 558 -7.31 -19.90 0.23
CA THR A 558 -6.03 -20.62 0.33
C THR A 558 -5.93 -21.32 1.68
N ASN A 559 -5.23 -22.46 1.72
CA ASN A 559 -4.96 -23.17 2.97
C ASN A 559 -3.71 -22.59 3.65
N GLY A 560 -3.72 -22.52 4.99
CA GLY A 560 -2.61 -21.98 5.79
C GLY A 560 -1.29 -22.72 5.60
N GLU A 561 -1.33 -24.01 5.29
CA GLU A 561 -0.14 -24.85 5.05
C GLU A 561 0.56 -24.52 3.73
N LEU A 562 -0.16 -23.98 2.75
CA LEU A 562 0.37 -23.60 1.44
C LEU A 562 0.98 -22.20 1.43
N LEU A 563 0.91 -21.45 2.53
CA LEU A 563 1.47 -20.09 2.60
C LEU A 563 3.00 -20.13 2.53
N SER A 564 3.61 -21.11 3.20
CA SER A 564 5.06 -21.24 3.26
C SER A 564 5.68 -21.77 1.98
N THR A 565 4.90 -22.23 0.99
CA THR A 565 5.42 -22.72 -0.30
C THR A 565 5.68 -21.59 -1.30
N LYS A 566 5.17 -20.38 -1.04
CA LYS A 566 5.33 -19.22 -1.92
C LYS A 566 6.48 -18.33 -1.49
N GLU A 567 6.98 -17.52 -2.41
CA GLU A 567 8.05 -16.56 -2.17
C GLU A 567 7.56 -15.37 -1.34
N SER A 568 7.47 -15.58 -0.04
CA SER A 568 7.09 -14.56 0.94
C SER A 568 8.07 -13.40 0.90
N TYR A 569 7.56 -12.18 0.78
CA TYR A 569 8.33 -10.94 0.61
C TYR A 569 8.14 -9.98 1.77
N ILE A 570 6.88 -9.70 2.16
CA ILE A 570 6.57 -8.90 3.35
C ILE A 570 5.57 -9.67 4.21
N MET A 571 5.87 -9.84 5.48
CA MET A 571 5.02 -10.55 6.45
C MET A 571 4.61 -9.60 7.57
N VAL A 572 3.35 -9.65 7.98
CA VAL A 572 2.81 -8.89 9.11
C VAL A 572 2.37 -9.87 10.19
N TRP A 573 2.99 -9.77 11.36
CA TRP A 573 2.79 -10.65 12.51
C TRP A 573 2.14 -9.90 13.67
N GLU A 574 1.12 -10.46 14.30
CA GLU A 574 0.41 -9.91 15.45
C GLU A 574 0.85 -10.59 16.74
N ARG A 575 1.17 -9.80 17.77
CA ARG A 575 1.46 -10.30 19.11
C ARG A 575 0.18 -10.82 19.76
N ARG A 576 0.19 -12.07 20.23
CA ARG A 576 -0.93 -12.65 20.97
C ARG A 576 -1.12 -11.91 22.30
N ARG A 577 -2.34 -11.42 22.54
CA ARG A 577 -2.69 -10.76 23.81
C ARG A 577 -3.08 -11.81 24.85
N LYS A 578 -2.63 -11.65 26.09
CA LYS A 578 -3.08 -12.47 27.22
C LYS A 578 -4.55 -12.16 27.47
N GLY A 579 -5.42 -13.17 27.49
CA GLY A 579 -6.76 -13.01 28.04
C GLY A 579 -6.60 -12.59 29.50
N SER A 580 -7.21 -11.49 29.92
CA SER A 580 -7.30 -11.15 31.33
C SER A 580 -8.01 -12.31 32.03
N GLY A 581 -7.24 -13.17 32.71
CA GLY A 581 -7.81 -14.16 33.61
C GLY A 581 -8.69 -13.39 34.58
N LYS A 582 -9.99 -13.69 34.59
CA LYS A 582 -10.88 -13.30 35.69
C LYS A 582 -10.17 -13.77 36.95
N GLY A 583 -9.66 -12.82 37.74
CA GLY A 583 -9.18 -13.11 39.08
C GLY A 583 -10.31 -13.82 39.81
N GLY A 584 -10.08 -15.09 40.14
CA GLY A 584 -10.96 -15.83 41.03
C GLY A 584 -11.00 -15.07 42.34
N GLY A 585 -12.12 -14.38 42.58
CA GLY A 585 -12.44 -13.84 43.89
C GLY A 585 -12.66 -15.00 44.84
N GLY A 586 -11.57 -15.49 45.43
CA GLY A 586 -11.61 -16.32 46.62
C GLY A 586 -12.20 -15.47 47.74
N LYS A 587 -13.48 -15.69 48.05
CA LYS A 587 -14.04 -15.28 49.33
C LYS A 587 -13.41 -16.18 50.40
N SER A 588 -12.51 -15.60 51.19
CA SER A 588 -12.08 -16.10 52.48
C SER A 588 -12.21 -14.96 53.48
N GLY A 589 -13.00 -15.16 54.54
CA GLY A 589 -13.27 -14.19 55.60
C GLY A 589 -14.76 -13.99 55.80
#